data_AF-A0A6S7HK80-F1
#
_entry.id   AF-A0A6S7HK80-F1
#
_cell.length_a   1.000
_cell.length_b   1.000
_cell.length_c   1.000
_cell.angle_alpha   90.00
_cell.angle_beta   90.00
_cell.angle_gamma   90.00
#
_symmetry.space_group_name_H-M   'P 1'
#
loop_
_entity.id
_entity.type
_entity.pdbx_description
1 polymer ?
#
loop_
_entity_poly.entity_id
_entity_poly.type
_entity_poly.pdbx_seq_one_letter_code
_entity_poly.pdbx_strand_id
1 'polypeptide(L)'
;MAPNENLSLKELTLKTTILLALTSSARAHELAALHLDYVSQKENGWEFVIPKHVKNSRPNHPARKIYLPSLLENQKICAIESLKQYVNRTARIRKDQHLLVSYTSPHSAIGSHTVSRWIRTVLSTASIDAH
;
A
#
# COMPACT_ATOMS: atom_id res chain seq x y z
N MET A 1 14.39 -6.75 8.76
CA MET A 1 13.24 -5.85 8.96
C MET A 1 12.84 -5.87 10.43
N ALA A 2 12.88 -4.73 11.10
CA ALA A 2 12.49 -4.55 12.50
C ALA A 2 10.98 -4.82 12.72
N PRO A 3 10.54 -5.13 13.97
CA PRO A 3 9.12 -5.22 14.31
C PRO A 3 8.40 -3.90 14.00
N ASN A 4 7.17 -4.01 13.48
CA ASN A 4 6.43 -2.86 12.92
C ASN A 4 6.16 -1.75 13.96
N GLU A 5 6.18 -2.07 15.25
CA GLU A 5 5.90 -1.13 16.35
C GLU A 5 7.01 -0.09 16.56
N ASN A 6 8.26 -0.38 16.21
CA ASN A 6 9.38 0.56 16.39
C ASN A 6 9.77 1.33 15.13
N LEU A 7 9.05 1.14 14.02
CA LEU A 7 9.36 1.81 12.75
C LEU A 7 8.87 3.26 12.74
N SER A 8 9.70 4.16 12.20
CA SER A 8 9.25 5.51 11.86
C SER A 8 8.13 5.46 10.82
N LEU A 9 7.31 6.51 10.72
CA LEU A 9 6.25 6.59 9.72
C LEU A 9 6.80 6.37 8.30
N LYS A 10 7.99 6.90 8.00
CA LYS A 10 8.68 6.71 6.73
C LYS A 10 8.99 5.23 6.46
N GLU A 11 9.63 4.54 7.40
CA GLU A 11 9.99 3.13 7.23
C GLU A 11 8.76 2.23 7.12
N LEU A 12 7.74 2.47 7.95
CA LEU A 12 6.47 1.76 7.88
C LEU A 12 5.80 1.98 6.52
N THR A 13 5.81 3.20 6.01
CA THR A 13 5.24 3.53 4.70
C THR A 13 5.97 2.79 3.56
N LEU A 14 7.31 2.81 3.58
CA LEU A 14 8.13 2.12 2.59
C LEU A 14 7.93 0.61 2.64
N LYS A 15 7.90 0.03 3.85
CA LYS A 15 7.62 -1.39 4.09
C LYS A 15 6.24 -1.80 3.59
N THR A 16 5.20 -1.06 3.94
CA THR A 16 3.84 -1.34 3.47
C THR A 16 3.77 -1.22 1.95
N THR A 17 4.39 -0.21 1.35
CA THR A 17 4.38 -0.01 -0.11
C THR A 17 5.03 -1.18 -0.86
N ILE A 18 6.20 -1.65 -0.43
CA ILE A 18 6.88 -2.77 -1.09
C ILE A 18 6.10 -4.08 -0.89
N LEU A 19 5.56 -4.33 0.31
CA LEU A 19 4.78 -5.53 0.58
C LEU A 19 3.50 -5.56 -0.26
N LEU A 20 2.80 -4.42 -0.38
CA LEU A 20 1.65 -4.30 -1.27
C LEU A 20 2.04 -4.61 -2.71
N ALA A 21 3.12 -4.03 -3.23
CA ALA A 21 3.59 -4.28 -4.60
C ALA A 21 3.92 -5.76 -4.86
N LEU A 22 4.61 -6.41 -3.92
CA LEU A 22 5.02 -7.82 -4.04
C LEU A 22 3.84 -8.78 -3.92
N THR A 23 2.92 -8.52 -2.99
CA THR A 23 1.80 -9.45 -2.72
C THR A 23 0.67 -9.32 -3.73
N SER A 24 0.38 -8.12 -4.20
CA SER A 24 -0.71 -7.89 -5.17
C SER A 24 -0.28 -7.99 -6.64
N SER A 25 1.02 -7.95 -6.92
CA SER A 25 1.56 -7.71 -8.28
C SER A 25 0.98 -6.47 -8.96
N ALA A 26 0.48 -5.49 -8.18
CA ALA A 26 -0.14 -4.28 -8.71
C ALA A 26 0.89 -3.26 -9.17
N ARG A 27 0.58 -2.53 -10.25
CA ARG A 27 1.44 -1.44 -10.73
C ARG A 27 1.35 -0.23 -9.81
N ALA A 28 2.35 0.65 -9.88
CA ALA A 28 2.42 1.85 -9.04
C ALA A 28 1.17 2.76 -9.15
N HIS A 29 0.53 2.85 -10.32
CA HIS A 29 -0.71 3.62 -10.46
C HIS A 29 -1.91 2.95 -9.82
N GLU A 30 -1.97 1.62 -9.82
CA GLU A 30 -3.03 0.85 -9.15
C GLU A 30 -2.90 1.00 -7.63
N LEU A 31 -1.67 0.90 -7.12
CA LEU A 31 -1.37 1.12 -5.70
C LEU A 31 -1.69 2.56 -5.25
N ALA A 32 -1.39 3.56 -6.07
CA ALA A 32 -1.73 4.96 -5.78
C ALA A 32 -3.25 5.21 -5.79
N ALA A 33 -4.01 4.41 -6.56
CA ALA A 33 -5.47 4.52 -6.65
C ALA A 33 -6.23 3.72 -5.58
N LEU A 34 -5.52 2.99 -4.70
CA LEU A 34 -6.15 2.28 -3.59
C LEU A 34 -6.82 3.27 -2.64
N HIS A 35 -8.01 2.93 -2.16
CA HIS A 35 -8.84 3.80 -1.33
C HIS A 35 -9.45 3.01 -0.18
N LEU A 36 -9.57 3.64 0.98
CA LEU A 36 -10.15 2.99 2.16
C LEU A 36 -11.65 2.75 2.06
N ASP A 37 -12.39 3.60 1.35
CA ASP A 37 -13.84 3.40 1.18
C ASP A 37 -14.18 2.19 0.28
N TYR A 38 -13.21 1.72 -0.52
CA TYR A 38 -13.38 0.60 -1.45
C TYR A 38 -12.58 -0.63 -1.03
N VAL A 39 -12.43 -0.85 0.29
CA VAL A 39 -11.81 -2.05 0.86
C VAL A 39 -12.85 -2.96 1.51
N SER A 40 -12.71 -4.26 1.31
CA SER A 40 -13.44 -5.31 2.01
C SER A 40 -12.45 -6.16 2.78
N GLN A 41 -12.60 -6.21 4.11
CA GLN A 41 -11.80 -7.08 4.97
C GLN A 41 -12.45 -8.47 4.97
N LYS A 42 -11.68 -9.49 4.57
CA LYS A 42 -12.07 -10.90 4.56
C LYS A 42 -11.27 -11.65 5.64
N GLU A 43 -11.69 -12.87 5.97
CA GLU A 43 -11.01 -13.71 6.97
C GLU A 43 -9.52 -13.91 6.64
N ASN A 44 -9.20 -14.11 5.36
CA ASN A 44 -7.85 -14.47 4.90
C ASN A 44 -7.09 -13.31 4.25
N GLY A 45 -7.58 -12.08 4.32
CA GLY A 45 -6.94 -10.96 3.62
C GLY A 45 -7.85 -9.77 3.36
N TRP A 46 -7.32 -8.76 2.67
CA TRP A 46 -8.07 -7.56 2.29
C TRP A 46 -8.25 -7.53 0.77
N GLU A 47 -9.45 -7.21 0.31
CA GLU A 47 -9.75 -6.99 -1.10
C GLU A 47 -10.04 -5.51 -1.33
N PHE A 48 -9.28 -4.88 -2.22
CA PHE A 48 -9.53 -3.53 -2.68
C PHE A 48 -10.19 -3.55 -4.06
N VAL A 49 -11.15 -2.65 -4.26
CA VAL A 49 -11.75 -2.38 -5.56
C VAL A 49 -11.24 -1.02 -6.01
N ILE A 50 -10.60 -0.96 -7.18
CA ILE A 50 -10.26 0.32 -7.80
C ILE A 50 -11.45 0.72 -8.68
N PRO A 51 -12.26 1.70 -8.25
CA PRO A 51 -13.34 2.20 -9.08
C PRO A 51 -12.76 2.82 -10.34
N LYS A 52 -13.47 2.65 -11.46
CA LYS A 52 -13.00 3.15 -12.75
C LYS A 52 -13.16 4.67 -12.81
N HIS A 53 -12.06 5.40 -12.69
CA HIS A 53 -12.00 6.83 -13.01
C HIS A 53 -11.41 7.03 -14.42
N VAL A 54 -12.14 6.68 -15.49
CA VAL A 54 -11.77 7.16 -16.83
C VAL A 54 -12.97 7.25 -17.77
N LYS A 55 -13.07 8.39 -18.47
CA LYS A 55 -13.92 8.71 -19.64
C LYS A 55 -13.94 7.65 -20.77
N ASN A 56 -13.06 6.65 -20.71
CA ASN A 56 -12.87 5.60 -21.72
C ASN A 56 -13.19 4.18 -21.23
N SER A 57 -13.85 4.02 -20.08
CA SER A 57 -14.35 2.69 -19.71
C SER A 57 -15.47 2.28 -20.65
N ARG A 58 -15.22 1.24 -21.45
CA ARG A 58 -16.28 0.55 -22.18
C ARG A 58 -17.35 0.09 -21.17
N PRO A 59 -18.66 0.25 -21.48
CA PRO A 59 -19.70 -0.40 -20.71
C PRO A 59 -19.38 -1.91 -20.66
N ASN A 60 -19.55 -2.55 -19.50
CA ASN A 60 -19.43 -4.00 -19.30
C ASN A 60 -18.04 -4.61 -18.93
N HIS A 61 -16.98 -3.82 -18.73
CA HIS A 61 -15.75 -4.39 -18.13
C HIS A 61 -15.80 -4.32 -16.59
N PRO A 62 -15.43 -5.39 -15.86
CA PRO A 62 -15.43 -5.38 -14.39
C PRO A 62 -14.41 -4.38 -13.82
N ALA A 63 -14.69 -3.85 -12.63
CA ALA A 63 -13.72 -3.05 -11.88
C ALA A 63 -12.49 -3.90 -11.52
N ARG A 64 -11.31 -3.28 -11.47
CA ARG A 64 -10.07 -3.97 -11.10
C ARG A 64 -10.13 -4.25 -9.60
N LYS A 65 -9.95 -5.51 -9.22
CA LYS A 65 -9.84 -5.95 -7.83
C LYS A 65 -8.40 -6.33 -7.50
N ILE A 66 -7.95 -5.94 -6.31
CA ILE A 66 -6.64 -6.28 -5.77
C ILE A 66 -6.85 -7.03 -4.47
N TYR A 67 -6.42 -8.30 -4.43
CA TYR A 67 -6.47 -9.11 -3.23
C TYR A 67 -5.09 -9.14 -2.57
N LEU A 68 -5.07 -8.94 -1.25
CA LEU A 68 -3.88 -9.00 -0.41
C LEU A 68 -4.07 -10.12 0.60
N PRO A 69 -3.35 -11.25 0.47
CA PRO A 69 -3.46 -12.34 1.42
C PRO A 69 -2.83 -11.98 2.77
N SER A 70 -3.47 -12.43 3.84
CA SER A 70 -2.85 -12.46 5.17
C SER A 70 -1.86 -13.63 5.23
N LEU A 71 -0.67 -13.36 5.74
CA LEU A 71 0.37 -14.36 5.97
C LEU A 71 0.56 -14.58 7.47
N LEU A 72 -0.17 -15.55 8.02
CA LEU A 72 -0.18 -15.85 9.45
C LEU A 72 1.15 -16.45 9.93
N GLU A 73 1.82 -17.22 9.06
CA GLU A 73 3.08 -17.90 9.38
C GLU A 73 4.23 -16.94 9.65
N ASN A 74 4.21 -15.74 9.06
CA ASN A 74 5.27 -14.75 9.26
C ASN A 74 4.73 -13.31 9.25
N GLN A 75 4.32 -12.85 10.43
CA GLN A 75 3.82 -11.50 10.65
C GLN A 75 4.81 -10.40 10.23
N LYS A 76 6.13 -10.67 10.22
CA LYS A 76 7.16 -9.67 9.86
C LYS A 76 7.10 -9.28 8.39
N ILE A 77 6.65 -10.18 7.52
CA ILE A 77 6.51 -9.96 6.06
C ILE A 77 5.04 -9.93 5.62
N CYS A 78 4.09 -10.06 6.56
CA CYS A 78 2.68 -9.99 6.25
C CYS A 78 2.28 -8.57 5.81
N ALA A 79 1.78 -8.47 4.57
CA ALA A 79 1.28 -7.21 4.02
C ALA A 79 0.10 -6.67 4.85
N ILE A 80 -0.80 -7.54 5.27
CA ILE A 80 -1.99 -7.17 6.05
C ILE A 80 -1.64 -6.60 7.42
N GLU A 81 -0.69 -7.20 8.15
CA GLU A 81 -0.29 -6.66 9.45
C GLU A 81 0.42 -5.31 9.34
N SER A 82 1.29 -5.16 8.33
CA SER A 82 1.94 -3.87 8.04
C SER A 82 0.91 -2.81 7.64
N LEU A 83 -0.09 -3.21 6.84
CA LEU A 83 -1.19 -2.35 6.37
C LEU A 83 -2.09 -1.88 7.51
N LYS A 84 -2.51 -2.77 8.42
CA LYS A 84 -3.30 -2.42 9.60
C LYS A 84 -2.60 -1.38 10.46
N GLN A 85 -1.31 -1.59 10.75
CA GLN A 85 -0.53 -0.64 11.54
C GLN A 85 -0.35 0.70 10.82
N TYR A 86 -0.13 0.67 9.50
CA TYR A 86 -0.02 1.87 8.69
C TYR A 86 -1.31 2.68 8.69
N VAL A 87 -2.47 2.02 8.49
CA VAL A 87 -3.78 2.68 8.52
C VAL A 87 -4.05 3.27 9.90
N ASN A 88 -3.74 2.57 10.98
CA ASN A 88 -3.90 3.09 12.34
C ASN A 88 -3.04 4.35 12.57
N ARG A 89 -1.73 4.31 12.25
CA ARG A 89 -0.83 5.47 12.42
C ARG A 89 -1.18 6.66 11.55
N THR A 90 -1.70 6.42 10.34
CA THR A 90 -2.09 7.49 9.43
C THR A 90 -3.50 8.02 9.68
N ALA A 91 -4.33 7.31 10.47
CA ALA A 91 -5.73 7.68 10.70
C ALA A 91 -5.93 9.12 11.17
N ARG A 92 -5.05 9.63 12.06
CA ARG A 92 -5.16 10.99 12.63
C ARG A 92 -4.56 12.09 11.77
N ILE A 93 -3.71 11.74 10.81
CA ILE A 93 -2.94 12.72 10.01
C ILE A 93 -3.36 12.74 8.54
N ARG A 94 -4.09 11.73 8.06
CA ARG A 94 -4.55 11.67 6.68
C ARG A 94 -5.57 12.77 6.44
N LYS A 95 -5.47 13.42 5.28
CA LYS A 95 -6.44 14.41 4.79
C LYS A 95 -7.34 13.86 3.68
N ASP A 96 -7.06 12.64 3.26
CA ASP A 96 -7.65 11.99 2.11
C ASP A 96 -7.82 10.49 2.42
N GLN A 97 -8.82 9.84 1.81
CA GLN A 97 -9.14 8.43 1.97
C GLN A 97 -8.35 7.49 1.04
N HIS A 98 -7.53 8.03 0.11
CA HIS A 98 -6.51 7.26 -0.60
C HIS A 98 -5.62 6.53 0.39
N LEU A 99 -5.42 5.23 0.19
CA LEU A 99 -4.73 4.37 1.12
C LEU A 99 -3.35 4.92 1.48
N LEU A 100 -2.52 5.20 0.46
CA LEU A 100 -1.17 5.72 0.62
C LEU A 100 -1.17 7.25 0.69
N VAL A 101 -0.62 7.77 1.78
CA VAL A 101 -0.38 9.20 2.00
C VAL A 101 1.10 9.49 2.20
N SER A 102 1.51 10.73 1.91
CA SER A 102 2.89 11.16 2.14
C SER A 102 3.27 11.03 3.61
N TYR A 103 4.46 10.50 3.89
CA TYR A 103 5.00 10.48 5.26
C TYR A 103 5.52 11.85 5.71
N THR A 104 5.59 12.85 4.83
CA THR A 104 5.89 14.24 5.17
C THR A 104 4.62 15.09 5.15
N SER A 105 4.57 16.12 6.00
CA SER A 105 3.55 17.18 5.91
C SER A 105 3.51 17.73 4.47
N PRO A 106 2.32 17.95 3.86
CA PRO A 106 1.00 17.99 4.47
C PRO A 106 0.24 16.65 4.57
N HIS A 107 0.90 15.49 4.41
CA HIS A 107 0.29 14.15 4.44
C HIS A 107 -0.85 13.96 3.43
N SER A 108 -0.67 14.53 2.24
CA SER A 108 -1.61 14.40 1.13
C SER A 108 -1.54 13.00 0.48
N ALA A 109 -2.57 12.65 -0.27
CA ALA A 109 -2.53 11.52 -1.19
C ALA A 109 -1.31 11.62 -2.13
N ILE A 110 -0.77 10.47 -2.51
CA ILE A 110 0.40 10.38 -3.38
C ILE A 110 0.04 9.88 -4.78
N GLY A 111 0.79 10.30 -5.78
CA GLY A 111 0.68 9.79 -7.14
C GLY A 111 1.54 8.55 -7.41
N SER A 112 1.32 7.95 -8.59
CA SER A 112 2.06 6.79 -9.09
C SER A 112 3.58 6.99 -9.10
N HIS A 113 4.07 8.19 -9.43
CA HIS A 113 5.49 8.49 -9.49
C HIS A 113 6.17 8.37 -8.10
N THR A 114 5.49 8.85 -7.05
CA THR A 114 5.96 8.71 -5.66
C THR A 114 6.02 7.25 -5.24
N VAL A 115 4.98 6.47 -5.57
CA VAL A 115 4.95 5.02 -5.30
C VAL A 115 6.12 4.33 -5.99
N SER A 116 6.36 4.60 -7.29
CA SER A 116 7.51 4.04 -8.01
C SER A 116 8.84 4.42 -7.39
N ARG A 117 9.00 5.66 -6.92
CA ARG A 117 10.22 6.11 -6.23
C ARG A 117 10.42 5.32 -4.94
N TRP A 118 9.38 5.15 -4.12
CA TRP A 118 9.48 4.39 -2.87
C TRP A 118 9.85 2.94 -3.08
N ILE A 119 9.24 2.27 -4.07
CA ILE A 119 9.60 0.90 -4.45
C ILE A 119 11.08 0.83 -4.84
N ARG A 120 11.54 1.73 -5.71
CA ARG A 120 12.97 1.80 -6.11
C ARG A 120 13.88 2.05 -4.91
N THR A 121 13.54 2.97 -4.03
CA THR A 121 14.31 3.26 -2.83
C THR A 121 14.52 2.00 -2.00
N VAL A 122 13.45 1.26 -1.71
CA VAL A 122 13.54 0.02 -0.92
C VAL A 122 14.40 -1.03 -1.61
N LEU A 123 14.23 -1.23 -2.92
CA LEU A 123 15.04 -2.19 -3.69
C LEU A 123 16.51 -1.79 -3.72
N SER A 124 16.82 -0.49 -3.85
CA SER A 124 18.19 0.02 -3.83
C SER A 124 18.85 -0.18 -2.47
N THR A 125 18.19 0.15 -1.35
CA THR A 125 18.78 -0.11 -0.02
C THR A 125 18.98 -1.60 0.23
N ALA A 126 18.00 -2.44 -0.12
CA ALA A 126 18.13 -3.89 0.04
C ALA A 126 19.27 -4.50 -0.80
N SER A 127 19.54 -3.93 -1.98
CA SER A 127 20.65 -4.37 -2.84
C SER A 127 22.02 -3.90 -2.34
N ILE A 128 22.08 -2.79 -1.60
CA ILE A 128 23.33 -2.25 -1.05
C ILE A 128 23.73 -3.03 0.21
N ASP A 129 22.76 -3.49 1.02
CA ASP A 129 23.00 -4.31 2.21
C ASP A 129 23.42 -5.76 1.89
N ALA A 130 23.50 -6.15 0.61
CA ALA A 130 23.82 -7.51 0.15
C ALA A 130 25.24 -7.66 -0.42
N HIS A 131 26.14 -6.71 -0.17
CA HIS A 131 27.53 -6.75 -0.65
C HIS A 131 28.55 -6.59 0.48
#